data_AF-A0A930GR00-F1
#
_entry.id   AF-A0A930GR00-F1
#
_cell.length_a   1.000
_cell.length_b   1.000
_cell.length_c   1.000
_cell.angle_alpha   90.00
_cell.angle_beta   90.00
_cell.angle_gamma   90.00
#
_symmetry.space_group_name_H-M   'P 1'
#
loop_
_entity.id
_entity.type
_entity.pdbx_description
1 polymer ?
#
loop_
_entity_poly.entity_id
_entity_poly.type
_entity_poly.pdbx_seq_one_letter_code
_entity_poly.pdbx_strand_id
1 'polypeptide(L)'
;MMNKQAMLNYIFDYADSLMNASGYTVLPYYDLDNSTMNRIQTYFSSDINSDNIIALISTSVFDSGKTGIVFTNYAVYTRDWGILPETDTNFLFEYDTASFTSSNDFQIGVLTYIMERLFEISMNDTAKEIAKDFKDIAQSFKNWLDS
;
A
#
# COMPACT_ATOMS: atom_id res chain seq x y z
N MET A 1 -0.49 16.64 6.90
CA MET A 1 -1.64 16.33 7.80
C MET A 1 -2.95 16.11 7.05
N MET A 2 -3.43 17.03 6.20
CA MET A 2 -4.71 16.83 5.46
C MET A 2 -4.71 15.59 4.56
N ASN A 3 -3.64 15.37 3.78
CA ASN A 3 -3.58 14.22 2.85
C ASN A 3 -3.54 12.88 3.60
N LYS A 4 -2.87 12.81 4.76
CA LYS A 4 -2.76 11.59 5.58
C LYS A 4 -4.13 11.10 6.09
N GLN A 5 -5.00 12.00 6.54
CA GLN A 5 -6.34 11.64 6.96
C GLN A 5 -7.26 11.28 5.78
N ALA A 6 -7.14 11.98 4.65
CA ALA A 6 -7.90 11.65 3.44
C ALA A 6 -7.54 10.26 2.90
N MET A 7 -6.25 9.92 2.88
CA MET A 7 -5.76 8.58 2.53
C MET A 7 -6.33 7.52 3.48
N LEU A 8 -6.31 7.78 4.79
CA LEU A 8 -6.87 6.87 5.78
C LEU A 8 -8.37 6.61 5.57
N ASN A 9 -9.15 7.67 5.36
CA ASN A 9 -10.60 7.53 5.10
C ASN A 9 -10.85 6.67 3.84
N TYR A 10 -10.07 6.89 2.78
CA TYR A 10 -10.19 6.11 1.55
C TYR A 10 -9.88 4.62 1.76
N ILE A 11 -8.88 4.31 2.59
CA ILE A 11 -8.54 2.93 2.97
C ILE A 11 -9.71 2.28 3.74
N PHE A 12 -10.32 3.00 4.68
CA PHE A 12 -11.49 2.49 5.40
C PHE A 12 -12.67 2.21 4.47
N ASP A 13 -12.98 3.13 3.56
CA ASP A 13 -14.13 3.01 2.64
C ASP A 13 -14.01 1.80 1.70
N TYR A 14 -12.77 1.38 1.38
CA TYR A 14 -12.50 0.28 0.45
C TYR A 14 -12.04 -1.02 1.12
N ALA A 15 -11.82 -1.04 2.43
CA ALA A 15 -11.27 -2.21 3.12
C ALA A 15 -12.12 -3.47 2.90
N ASP A 16 -13.46 -3.35 2.91
CA ASP A 16 -14.37 -4.49 2.71
C ASP A 16 -14.31 -5.04 1.27
N SER A 17 -14.09 -4.15 0.29
CA SER A 17 -13.94 -4.56 -1.12
C SER A 17 -12.54 -5.10 -1.39
N LEU A 18 -11.55 -4.61 -0.64
CA LEU A 18 -10.16 -5.03 -0.76
C LEU A 18 -9.99 -6.44 -0.20
N MET A 19 -10.51 -6.74 0.99
CA MET A 19 -10.23 -7.99 1.67
C MET A 19 -11.21 -9.11 1.27
N ASN A 20 -10.68 -10.27 0.88
CA ASN A 20 -11.46 -11.46 0.57
C ASN A 20 -11.92 -12.21 1.85
N ALA A 21 -11.18 -12.04 2.96
CA ALA A 21 -11.46 -12.70 4.23
C ALA A 21 -12.40 -11.87 5.12
N SER A 22 -13.34 -12.52 5.80
CA SER A 22 -14.35 -11.89 6.66
C SER A 22 -13.86 -11.49 8.07
N GLY A 23 -12.56 -11.55 8.33
CA GLY A 23 -11.98 -11.33 9.66
C GLY A 23 -10.70 -10.53 9.61
N TYR A 24 -10.77 -9.27 9.17
CA TYR A 24 -9.64 -8.35 9.21
C TYR A 24 -9.86 -7.18 10.16
N THR A 25 -8.77 -6.53 10.54
CA THR A 25 -8.74 -5.30 11.31
C THR A 25 -7.98 -4.25 10.52
N VAL A 26 -8.48 -3.03 10.51
CA VAL A 26 -7.77 -1.84 10.02
C VAL A 26 -7.29 -1.06 11.23
N LEU A 27 -5.98 -0.98 11.42
CA LEU A 27 -5.34 -0.19 12.46
C LEU A 27 -4.85 1.13 11.84
N PRO A 28 -5.49 2.27 12.15
CA PRO A 28 -5.07 3.57 11.65
C PRO A 28 -3.75 4.02 12.29
N TYR A 29 -3.06 4.96 11.65
CA TYR A 29 -1.76 5.47 12.11
C TYR A 29 -1.71 5.98 13.56
N TYR A 30 -2.84 6.41 14.12
CA TYR A 30 -2.92 6.90 15.50
C TYR A 30 -3.15 5.80 16.54
N ASP A 31 -3.45 4.57 16.11
CA ASP A 31 -3.65 3.40 16.98
C ASP A 31 -2.45 2.43 16.95
N LEU A 32 -1.35 2.80 16.25
CA LEU A 32 -0.14 1.98 16.18
C LEU A 32 0.74 2.21 17.40
N ASP A 33 0.68 1.29 18.36
CA ASP A 33 1.59 1.29 19.50
C ASP A 33 3.02 0.87 19.11
N ASN A 34 3.97 1.08 20.02
CA ASN A 34 5.38 0.74 19.78
C ASN A 34 5.59 -0.76 19.47
N SER A 35 4.77 -1.64 20.05
CA SER A 35 4.87 -3.07 19.81
C SER A 35 4.47 -3.42 18.37
N THR A 36 3.35 -2.86 17.90
CA THR A 36 2.84 -2.99 16.54
C THR A 36 3.83 -2.40 15.55
N MET A 37 4.39 -1.22 15.84
CA MET A 37 5.41 -0.59 15.01
C MET A 37 6.69 -1.44 14.87
N ASN A 38 7.20 -1.96 15.97
CA ASN A 38 8.38 -2.85 15.94
C ASN A 38 8.12 -4.10 15.10
N ARG A 39 6.90 -4.66 15.17
CA ARG A 39 6.51 -5.80 14.34
C ARG A 39 6.40 -5.43 12.87
N ILE A 40 5.80 -4.29 12.53
CA ILE A 40 5.76 -3.78 11.16
C ILE A 40 7.18 -3.69 10.60
N GLN A 41 8.11 -3.11 11.35
CA GLN A 41 9.50 -2.97 10.92
C GLN A 41 10.24 -4.31 10.81
N THR A 42 9.99 -5.23 11.75
CA THR A 42 10.60 -6.56 11.74
C THR A 42 10.16 -7.39 10.55
N TYR A 43 8.88 -7.28 10.19
CA TYR A 43 8.29 -8.20 9.22
C TYR A 43 8.16 -7.62 7.82
N PHE A 44 7.88 -6.33 7.66
CA PHE A 44 7.75 -5.73 6.33
C PHE A 44 9.08 -5.12 5.88
N SER A 45 9.58 -4.13 6.63
CA SER A 45 10.88 -3.51 6.36
C SER A 45 11.30 -2.60 7.51
N SER A 46 12.58 -2.70 7.92
CA SER A 46 13.18 -1.85 8.95
C SER A 46 13.17 -0.37 8.59
N ASP A 47 13.01 -0.04 7.31
CA ASP A 47 13.08 1.33 6.80
C ASP A 47 11.72 2.06 6.87
N ILE A 48 10.66 1.35 7.26
CA ILE A 48 9.33 1.97 7.43
C ILE A 48 9.36 2.90 8.65
N ASN A 49 9.18 4.19 8.39
CA ASN A 49 9.03 5.23 9.41
C ASN A 49 7.55 5.35 9.84
N SER A 50 7.30 5.38 11.16
CA SER A 50 5.96 5.57 11.76
C SER A 50 5.22 6.81 11.23
N ASP A 51 5.95 7.89 10.96
CA ASP A 51 5.36 9.15 10.48
C ASP A 51 4.74 9.01 9.09
N ASN A 52 5.22 8.04 8.32
CA ASN A 52 4.78 7.78 6.95
C ASN A 52 3.62 6.77 6.88
N ILE A 53 3.41 5.95 7.91
CA ILE A 53 2.32 4.97 7.91
C ILE A 53 0.97 5.65 7.97
N ILE A 54 0.03 5.20 7.14
CA ILE A 54 -1.37 5.62 7.12
C ILE A 54 -2.24 4.59 7.86
N ALA A 55 -2.09 3.31 7.53
CA ALA A 55 -2.86 2.23 8.14
C ALA A 55 -2.16 0.88 7.97
N LEU A 56 -2.47 -0.05 8.86
CA LEU A 56 -2.19 -1.49 8.73
C LEU A 56 -3.53 -2.22 8.60
N ILE A 57 -3.71 -3.00 7.53
CA ILE A 57 -4.78 -4.00 7.43
C ILE A 57 -4.19 -5.37 7.75
N SER A 58 -4.82 -6.13 8.65
CA SER A 58 -4.37 -7.46 9.02
C SER A 58 -5.54 -8.41 9.26
N THR A 59 -5.48 -9.64 8.73
CA THR A 59 -6.50 -10.70 8.94
C THR A 59 -6.39 -11.43 10.29
N SER A 60 -5.40 -11.06 11.09
CA SER A 60 -5.22 -11.33 12.52
C SER A 60 -3.83 -10.82 12.83
N VAL A 61 -3.70 -9.91 13.79
CA VAL A 61 -2.50 -9.09 14.01
C VAL A 61 -1.25 -9.98 14.25
N PHE A 62 -0.57 -10.35 13.15
CA PHE A 62 0.70 -11.08 13.04
C PHE A 62 0.71 -12.61 13.29
N ASP A 63 -0.39 -13.34 13.10
CA ASP A 63 -0.38 -14.82 13.13
C ASP A 63 0.09 -15.46 11.81
N SER A 64 0.66 -16.66 11.87
CA SER A 64 1.11 -17.42 10.68
C SER A 64 -0.07 -17.89 9.81
N GLY A 65 0.08 -17.83 8.47
CA GLY A 65 -0.92 -18.23 7.48
C GLY A 65 -1.98 -17.18 7.12
N LYS A 66 -1.61 -15.90 7.19
CA LYS A 66 -2.50 -14.73 7.08
C LYS A 66 -1.88 -13.67 6.17
N THR A 67 -2.54 -12.54 5.97
CA THR A 67 -1.98 -11.43 5.17
C THR A 67 -1.96 -10.13 5.97
N GLY A 68 -0.89 -9.34 5.78
CA GLY A 68 -0.82 -7.97 6.25
C GLY A 68 -0.54 -7.00 5.10
N ILE A 69 -1.16 -5.83 5.17
CA ILE A 69 -0.99 -4.74 4.21
C ILE A 69 -0.68 -3.46 4.99
N VAL A 70 0.51 -2.89 4.77
CA VAL A 70 0.90 -1.60 5.35
C VAL A 70 0.81 -0.53 4.27
N PHE A 71 -0.05 0.44 4.49
CA PHE A 71 -0.15 1.63 3.64
C PHE A 71 0.71 2.74 4.22
N THR A 72 1.57 3.34 3.39
CA THR A 72 2.30 4.56 3.72
C THR A 72 1.88 5.71 2.79
N ASN A 73 2.44 6.90 3.01
CA ASN A 73 2.25 8.05 2.15
C ASN A 73 2.87 7.90 0.74
N TYR A 74 3.73 6.90 0.49
CA TYR A 74 4.42 6.72 -0.79
C TYR A 74 4.46 5.28 -1.30
N ALA A 75 4.16 4.28 -0.48
CA ALA A 75 4.21 2.88 -0.88
C ALA A 75 3.15 2.03 -0.16
N VAL A 76 2.91 0.86 -0.72
CA VAL A 76 2.17 -0.23 -0.09
C VAL A 76 3.10 -1.41 0.06
N TYR A 77 3.10 -1.98 1.27
CA TYR A 77 3.80 -3.21 1.58
C TYR A 77 2.77 -4.31 1.82
N THR A 78 2.90 -5.44 1.12
CA THR A 78 2.08 -6.63 1.35
C THR A 78 2.96 -7.76 1.82
N ARG A 79 2.45 -8.58 2.74
CA ARG A 79 3.19 -9.75 3.23
C ARG A 79 2.24 -10.92 3.44
N ASP A 80 2.62 -12.07 2.91
CA ASP A 80 2.04 -13.37 3.26
C ASP A 80 2.74 -13.91 4.51
N TRP A 81 1.98 -14.45 5.47
CA TRP A 81 2.51 -15.13 6.66
C TRP A 81 2.59 -16.65 6.50
N GLY A 82 2.44 -17.17 5.28
CA GLY A 82 2.55 -18.58 4.91
C GLY A 82 3.95 -19.19 5.10
N ILE A 83 4.14 -20.41 4.56
CA ILE A 83 5.34 -21.24 4.82
C ILE A 83 6.64 -20.59 4.30
N LEU A 84 6.55 -19.79 3.23
CA LEU A 84 7.64 -18.98 2.70
C LEU A 84 7.14 -17.54 2.61
N PRO A 85 7.26 -16.75 3.69
CA PRO A 85 6.68 -15.42 3.72
C PRO A 85 7.49 -14.47 2.84
N GLU A 86 6.85 -13.95 1.80
CA GLU A 86 7.40 -12.92 0.92
C GLU A 86 6.78 -11.56 1.24
N THR A 87 7.54 -10.50 1.00
CA THR A 87 7.07 -9.12 1.14
C THR A 87 7.24 -8.40 -0.17
N ASP A 88 6.14 -7.89 -0.70
CA ASP A 88 6.17 -7.00 -1.84
C ASP A 88 6.18 -5.56 -1.37
N THR A 89 6.89 -4.72 -2.10
CA THR A 89 6.89 -3.28 -1.91
C THR A 89 6.57 -2.65 -3.25
N ASN A 90 5.50 -1.88 -3.32
CA ASN A 90 5.11 -1.16 -4.52
C ASN A 90 4.91 0.31 -4.19
N PHE A 91 5.58 1.21 -4.93
CA PHE A 91 5.38 2.64 -4.78
C PHE A 91 4.01 3.06 -5.34
N LEU A 92 3.38 4.05 -4.71
CA LEU A 92 2.05 4.51 -5.13
C LEU A 92 2.02 5.02 -6.57
N PHE A 93 3.13 5.61 -7.07
CA PHE A 93 3.22 6.09 -8.44
C PHE A 93 3.37 4.96 -9.49
N GLU A 94 3.67 3.75 -9.05
CA GLU A 94 3.86 2.55 -9.89
C GLU A 94 2.63 1.63 -9.83
N TYR A 95 1.47 2.17 -9.45
CA TYR A 95 0.23 1.41 -9.23
C TYR A 95 -0.20 0.54 -10.42
N ASP A 96 0.18 0.91 -11.65
CA ASP A 96 -0.14 0.20 -12.89
C ASP A 96 0.85 -0.92 -13.24
N THR A 97 2.05 -0.87 -12.69
CA THR A 97 3.06 -1.92 -12.81
C THR A 97 3.25 -2.72 -11.51
N ALA A 98 2.44 -2.43 -10.50
CA ALA A 98 2.54 -3.06 -9.19
C ALA A 98 2.34 -4.58 -9.29
N SER A 99 3.20 -5.33 -8.60
CA SER A 99 3.18 -6.78 -8.58
C SER A 99 3.11 -7.29 -7.15
N PHE A 100 2.32 -8.35 -6.95
CA PHE A 100 2.09 -8.95 -5.65
C PHE A 100 2.31 -10.46 -5.74
N THR A 101 3.22 -10.98 -4.92
CA THR A 101 3.64 -12.38 -4.89
C THR A 101 2.79 -13.24 -3.95
N SER A 102 2.09 -12.61 -2.99
CA SER A 102 1.38 -13.30 -1.91
C SER A 102 0.11 -14.07 -2.35
N SER A 103 -0.27 -15.09 -1.58
CA SER A 103 -1.58 -15.75 -1.70
C SER A 103 -2.66 -14.81 -1.13
N ASN A 104 -3.26 -14.01 -2.01
CA ASN A 104 -3.89 -12.77 -1.59
C ASN A 104 -5.28 -13.00 -0.97
N ASP A 105 -5.35 -12.91 0.36
CA ASP A 105 -6.58 -12.59 1.13
C ASP A 105 -7.14 -11.20 0.78
N PHE A 106 -6.69 -10.59 -0.32
CA PHE A 106 -7.17 -9.33 -0.87
C PHE A 106 -7.28 -9.38 -2.40
N GLN A 107 -8.11 -8.49 -2.96
CA GLN A 107 -8.30 -8.36 -4.39
C GLN A 107 -7.22 -7.44 -4.97
N ILE A 108 -6.32 -7.99 -5.78
CA ILE A 108 -5.22 -7.23 -6.42
C ILE A 108 -5.76 -6.00 -7.16
N GLY A 109 -6.82 -6.16 -7.96
CA GLY A 109 -7.41 -5.05 -8.73
C GLY A 109 -7.97 -3.92 -7.85
N VAL A 110 -8.45 -4.24 -6.65
CA VAL A 110 -8.89 -3.24 -5.68
C VAL A 110 -7.68 -2.59 -5.01
N LEU A 111 -6.62 -3.34 -4.71
CA LEU A 111 -5.40 -2.79 -4.12
C LEU A 111 -4.71 -1.81 -5.07
N THR A 112 -4.57 -2.16 -6.35
CA THR A 112 -3.98 -1.27 -7.36
C THR A 112 -4.83 -0.02 -7.56
N TYR A 113 -6.17 -0.15 -7.54
CA TYR A 113 -7.07 1.00 -7.56
C TYR A 113 -6.93 1.90 -6.32
N ILE A 114 -6.82 1.31 -5.13
CA ILE A 114 -6.53 2.09 -3.91
C ILE A 114 -5.19 2.81 -4.06
N MET A 115 -4.14 2.14 -4.54
CA MET A 115 -2.82 2.76 -4.73
C MET A 115 -2.87 3.98 -5.66
N GLU A 116 -3.56 3.88 -6.79
CA GLU A 116 -3.78 5.02 -7.71
C GLU A 116 -4.41 6.22 -6.99
N ARG A 117 -5.46 5.96 -6.22
CA ARG A 117 -6.22 7.00 -5.53
C ARG A 117 -5.42 7.60 -4.38
N LEU A 118 -4.66 6.78 -3.67
CA LEU A 118 -3.73 7.23 -2.64
C LEU A 118 -2.61 8.09 -3.24
N PHE A 119 -2.09 7.73 -4.41
CA PHE A 119 -1.13 8.56 -5.14
C PHE A 119 -1.75 9.93 -5.45
N GLU A 120 -2.93 9.97 -6.06
CA GLU A 120 -3.64 11.23 -6.36
C GLU A 120 -3.90 12.09 -5.12
N ILE A 121 -4.30 11.49 -4.00
CA ILE A 121 -4.54 12.21 -2.73
C ILE A 121 -3.21 12.76 -2.17
N SER A 122 -2.12 12.02 -2.33
CA SER A 122 -0.81 12.44 -1.81
C SER A 122 -0.26 13.65 -2.56
N MET A 123 -0.59 13.80 -3.85
CA MET A 123 -0.17 14.91 -4.69
C MET A 123 -1.05 16.16 -4.51
N ASN A 124 -0.43 17.35 -4.48
CA ASN A 124 -1.16 18.59 -4.75
C ASN A 124 -1.39 18.74 -6.27
N ASP A 125 -2.32 19.60 -6.68
CA ASP A 125 -2.74 19.68 -8.09
C ASP A 125 -1.59 20.03 -9.05
N THR A 126 -0.62 20.84 -8.63
CA THR A 126 0.60 21.16 -9.41
C THR A 126 1.52 19.94 -9.56
N ALA A 127 1.66 19.14 -8.52
CA ALA A 127 2.46 17.92 -8.56
C ALA A 127 1.79 16.84 -9.43
N LYS A 128 0.44 16.77 -9.47
CA LYS A 128 -0.31 15.87 -10.35
C LYS A 128 0.00 16.11 -11.83
N GLU A 129 -0.01 17.37 -12.27
CA GLU A 129 0.33 17.73 -13.65
C GLU A 129 1.77 17.32 -14.00
N ILE A 130 2.73 17.66 -13.13
CA ILE A 130 4.14 17.32 -13.36
C ILE A 130 4.36 15.80 -13.41
N ALA A 131 3.81 15.02 -12.47
CA ALA A 131 3.99 13.58 -12.47
C ALA A 131 3.33 12.89 -13.67
N LYS A 132 2.19 13.40 -14.13
CA LYS A 132 1.55 12.93 -15.36
C LYS A 132 2.46 13.17 -16.56
N ASP A 133 3.01 14.38 -16.70
CA ASP A 133 3.93 14.72 -17.78
C ASP A 133 5.18 13.81 -17.75
N PHE A 134 5.76 13.57 -16.57
CA PHE A 134 6.90 12.65 -16.42
C PHE A 134 6.54 11.20 -16.78
N LYS A 135 5.36 10.71 -16.39
CA LYS A 135 4.89 9.36 -16.71
C LYS A 135 4.67 9.20 -18.22
N ASP A 136 4.06 10.19 -18.86
CA ASP A 136 3.83 10.20 -20.30
C ASP A 136 5.17 10.21 -21.08
N ILE A 137 6.16 10.97 -20.61
CA ILE A 137 7.52 10.96 -21.16
C ILE A 137 8.19 9.59 -20.99
N ALA A 138 8.13 9.00 -19.79
CA ALA A 138 8.73 7.70 -19.52
C ALA A 138 8.11 6.59 -20.38
N GLN A 139 6.79 6.60 -20.53
CA GLN A 139 6.08 5.65 -21.38
C GLN A 139 6.40 5.84 -22.86
N SER A 140 6.49 7.10 -23.33
CA SER A 140 6.89 7.40 -24.70
C SER A 140 8.30 6.92 -25.02
N PHE A 141 9.22 7.07 -24.07
CA PHE A 141 10.60 6.60 -24.21
C PHE A 141 10.69 5.07 -24.23
N LYS A 142 9.93 4.38 -23.37
CA LYS A 142 9.83 2.91 -23.36
C LYS A 142 9.29 2.39 -24.69
N ASN A 143 8.20 2.97 -25.20
CA ASN A 143 7.62 2.57 -26.48
C ASN A 143 8.59 2.75 -27.66
N TRP A 144 9.48 3.76 -27.60
CA TRP A 144 10.53 3.98 -28.61
C TRP A 144 11.66 2.96 -28.53
N LEU A 145 12.02 2.51 -27.34
CA LEU A 145 13.02 1.44 -27.16
C LEU A 145 12.50 0.06 -27.58
N ASP A 146 11.20 -0.16 -27.44
CA ASP A 146 10.53 -1.41 -27.80
C ASP A 146 10.15 -1.50 -29.30
N SER A 147 10.36 -0.43 -30.09
CA SER A 147 10.09 -0.33 -31.54
C SER A 147 11.34 -0.46 -32.40
#